data_AF-A0A7C5PYZ6-F1
#
_entry.id   AF-A0A7C5PYZ6-F1
#
_cell.length_a   1.000
_cell.length_b   1.000
_cell.length_c   1.000
_cell.angle_alpha   90.00
_cell.angle_beta   90.00
_cell.angle_gamma   90.00
#
_symmetry.space_group_name_H-M   'P 1'
#
loop_
_entity.id
_entity.type
_entity.pdbx_description
1 polymer ?
#
loop_
_entity_poly.entity_id
_entity_poly.type
_entity_poly.pdbx_seq_one_letter_code
_entity_poly.pdbx_strand_id
1 'polypeptide(L)'
;MDILTSLVVVPVLTVLALFFAKDLRQARTWAAIGTGIELLLAIWLTVWYLQLRGAGHTEEMLFMRDVLWFKSLNIHYAIGVDGISVALILLTAIVLFAGVFISWHMQELSKEFFISLIVLGTGVFGFFISLDLFTMFLFYELAVIPMYLLIGIWGTGPREYAAMKLTLMLMAGSAFLLVGILGLYFNSAPEGGQLTFNILEIARLDLPMNMQRF
;
A
#
# COMPACT_ATOMS: atom_id res chain seq x y z
N MET A 1 16.98 -5.31 -8.70
CA MET A 1 15.89 -5.32 -7.71
C MET A 1 14.59 -5.37 -8.47
N ASP A 2 13.57 -6.02 -7.93
CA ASP A 2 12.24 -6.04 -8.56
C ASP A 2 11.65 -4.62 -8.59
N ILE A 3 11.02 -4.25 -9.69
CA ILE A 3 10.40 -2.93 -9.85
C ILE A 3 9.30 -2.70 -8.81
N LEU A 4 8.52 -3.74 -8.50
CA LEU A 4 7.42 -3.61 -7.53
C LEU A 4 7.96 -3.42 -6.11
N THR A 5 8.99 -4.15 -5.72
CA THR A 5 9.64 -3.96 -4.41
C THR A 5 10.30 -2.58 -4.31
N SER A 6 10.79 -2.02 -5.43
CA SER A 6 11.37 -0.67 -5.43
C SER A 6 10.37 0.42 -5.04
N LEU A 7 9.06 0.24 -5.35
CA LEU A 7 7.99 1.16 -4.94
C LEU A 7 7.76 1.20 -3.43
N VAL A 8 8.20 0.17 -2.68
CA VAL A 8 8.14 0.14 -1.21
C VAL A 8 9.47 0.58 -0.60
N VAL A 9 10.59 0.20 -1.21
CA VAL A 9 11.94 0.52 -0.69
C VAL A 9 12.28 2.00 -0.83
N VAL A 10 11.92 2.66 -1.93
CA VAL A 10 12.18 4.10 -2.14
C VAL A 10 11.53 4.97 -1.06
N PRO A 11 10.23 4.79 -0.72
CA PRO A 11 9.62 5.50 0.39
C PRO A 11 10.38 5.30 1.71
N VAL A 12 10.79 4.07 2.03
CA VAL A 12 11.53 3.74 3.26
C VAL A 12 12.88 4.46 3.30
N LEU A 13 13.63 4.46 2.19
CA LEU A 13 14.88 5.20 2.07
C LEU A 13 14.67 6.72 2.19
N THR A 14 13.56 7.23 1.64
CA THR A 14 13.20 8.65 1.74
C THR A 14 12.88 9.03 3.19
N VAL A 15 12.13 8.20 3.91
CA VAL A 15 11.86 8.38 5.35
C VAL A 15 13.16 8.36 6.16
N LEU A 16 14.07 7.43 5.87
CA LEU A 16 15.38 7.41 6.52
C LEU A 16 16.17 8.71 6.25
N ALA A 17 16.19 9.20 5.01
CA ALA A 17 16.82 10.48 4.68
C ALA A 17 16.16 11.67 5.41
N LEU A 18 14.83 11.68 5.51
CA LEU A 18 14.07 12.69 6.24
C LEU A 18 14.35 12.69 7.74
N PHE A 19 14.58 11.52 8.34
CA PHE A 19 14.88 11.41 9.76
C PHE A 19 16.15 12.20 10.12
N PHE A 20 17.17 12.14 9.25
CA PHE A 20 18.44 12.86 9.38
C PHE A 20 18.42 14.30 8.85
N ALA A 21 17.29 14.78 8.32
CA ALA A 21 17.16 16.17 7.88
C ALA A 21 17.26 17.13 9.08
N LYS A 22 18.13 18.14 8.95
CA LYS A 22 18.43 19.11 10.01
C LYS A 22 17.49 20.32 9.99
N ASP A 23 16.95 20.63 8.83
CA ASP A 23 16.08 21.78 8.62
C ASP A 23 14.90 21.43 7.68
N LEU A 24 13.89 22.29 7.68
CA LEU A 24 12.68 22.09 6.89
C LEU A 24 12.96 22.15 5.38
N ARG A 25 13.99 22.88 4.94
CA ARG A 25 14.37 22.97 3.52
C ARG A 25 14.91 21.62 3.04
N GLN A 26 15.80 21.00 3.79
CA GLN A 26 16.29 19.64 3.55
C GLN A 26 15.15 18.64 3.57
N ALA A 27 14.23 18.73 4.54
CA ALA A 27 13.07 17.84 4.57
C ALA A 27 12.21 17.95 3.31
N ARG A 28 11.91 19.18 2.87
CA ARG A 28 11.19 19.46 1.63
C ARG A 28 11.92 18.89 0.40
N THR A 29 13.23 19.08 0.32
CA THR A 29 14.05 18.57 -0.79
C THR A 29 14.07 17.06 -0.82
N TRP A 30 14.30 16.39 0.31
CA TRP A 30 14.29 14.92 0.37
C TRP A 30 12.92 14.33 0.03
N ALA A 31 11.84 14.93 0.53
CA ALA A 31 10.49 14.50 0.19
C ALA A 31 10.19 14.67 -1.31
N ALA A 32 10.60 15.78 -1.93
CA ALA A 32 10.40 16.02 -3.36
C ALA A 32 11.24 15.07 -4.24
N ILE A 33 12.48 14.77 -3.82
CA ILE A 33 13.33 13.80 -4.52
C ILE A 33 12.71 12.39 -4.41
N GLY A 34 12.33 11.95 -3.21
CA GLY A 34 11.75 10.63 -2.98
C GLY A 34 10.47 10.40 -3.79
N THR A 35 9.50 11.30 -3.63
CA THR A 35 8.24 11.24 -4.38
C THR A 35 8.43 11.43 -5.89
N GLY A 36 9.45 12.19 -6.31
CA GLY A 36 9.82 12.33 -7.73
C GLY A 36 10.37 11.04 -8.32
N ILE A 37 11.21 10.31 -7.57
CA ILE A 37 11.70 8.99 -7.96
C ILE A 37 10.53 8.00 -8.03
N GLU A 38 9.61 8.01 -7.06
CA GLU A 38 8.41 7.17 -7.07
C GLU A 38 7.52 7.44 -8.29
N LEU A 39 7.32 8.72 -8.65
CA LEU A 39 6.57 9.10 -9.84
C LEU A 39 7.23 8.58 -11.12
N LEU A 40 8.56 8.71 -11.24
CA LEU A 40 9.30 8.17 -12.38
C LEU A 40 9.21 6.65 -12.45
N LEU A 41 9.29 5.95 -11.31
CA LEU A 41 9.12 4.50 -11.24
C LEU A 41 7.72 4.07 -11.64
N ALA A 42 6.68 4.79 -11.20
CA ALA A 42 5.29 4.50 -11.55
C ALA A 42 5.01 4.76 -13.04
N ILE A 43 5.55 5.84 -13.62
CA ILE A 43 5.49 6.10 -15.06
C ILE A 43 6.21 4.99 -15.83
N TRP A 44 7.41 4.61 -15.41
CA TRP A 44 8.18 3.54 -16.03
C TRP A 44 7.44 2.19 -15.97
N LEU A 45 6.89 1.83 -14.81
CA LEU A 45 6.05 0.65 -14.64
C LEU A 45 4.86 0.67 -15.60
N THR A 46 4.20 1.82 -15.74
CA THR A 46 3.05 1.98 -16.64
C THR A 46 3.42 1.76 -18.10
N VAL A 47 4.51 2.39 -18.57
CA VAL A 47 4.99 2.22 -19.94
C VAL A 47 5.38 0.77 -20.20
N TRP A 48 6.12 0.16 -19.28
CA TRP A 48 6.57 -1.22 -19.41
C TRP A 48 5.39 -2.20 -19.42
N TYR A 49 4.40 -1.99 -18.54
CA TYR A 49 3.16 -2.78 -18.51
C TYR A 49 2.40 -2.70 -19.84
N LEU A 50 2.21 -1.49 -20.39
CA LEU A 50 1.51 -1.30 -21.67
C LEU A 50 2.26 -1.93 -22.84
N GLN A 51 3.60 -1.90 -22.83
CA GLN A 51 4.41 -2.59 -23.84
C GLN A 51 4.23 -4.11 -23.79
N LEU A 52 4.23 -4.70 -22.59
CA LEU A 52 3.99 -6.15 -22.43
C LEU A 52 2.58 -6.54 -22.88
N ARG A 53 1.56 -5.75 -22.54
CA ARG A 53 0.19 -5.98 -23.03
C ARG A 53 0.11 -5.84 -24.55
N GLY A 54 0.78 -4.85 -25.14
CA GLY A 54 0.87 -4.68 -26.59
C GLY A 54 1.63 -5.81 -27.30
N ALA A 55 2.59 -6.45 -26.62
CA ALA A 55 3.32 -7.62 -27.11
C ALA A 55 2.56 -8.95 -27.00
N GLY A 56 1.31 -8.92 -26.49
CA GLY A 56 0.43 -10.09 -26.42
C GLY A 56 0.51 -10.88 -25.12
N HIS A 57 1.11 -10.35 -24.06
CA HIS A 57 1.07 -11.01 -22.73
C HIS A 57 -0.35 -10.92 -22.13
N THR A 58 -1.03 -12.07 -22.01
CA THR A 58 -2.42 -12.20 -21.51
C THR A 58 -2.53 -12.75 -20.10
N GLU A 59 -1.42 -12.85 -19.37
CA GLU A 59 -1.40 -13.29 -17.97
C GLU A 59 -2.27 -12.36 -17.09
N GLU A 60 -2.96 -12.91 -16.09
CA GLU A 60 -3.84 -12.14 -15.20
C GLU A 60 -3.05 -11.05 -14.46
N MET A 61 -1.93 -11.45 -13.85
CA MET A 61 -0.98 -10.56 -13.16
C MET A 61 0.37 -10.57 -13.87
N LEU A 62 1.00 -9.41 -14.01
CA LEU A 62 2.37 -9.26 -14.52
C LEU A 62 3.34 -8.94 -13.37
N PHE A 63 4.63 -9.10 -13.64
CA PHE A 63 5.71 -8.83 -12.68
C PHE A 63 5.55 -9.62 -11.38
N MET A 64 5.04 -10.85 -11.48
CA MET A 64 4.80 -11.68 -10.31
C MET A 64 6.10 -12.11 -9.65
N ARG A 65 6.13 -12.01 -8.33
CA ARG A 65 7.19 -12.56 -7.49
C ARG A 65 6.60 -13.09 -6.21
N ASP A 66 7.07 -14.25 -5.79
CA ASP A 66 6.63 -14.89 -4.57
C ASP A 66 7.82 -15.27 -3.69
N VAL A 67 7.74 -14.91 -2.41
CA VAL A 67 8.74 -15.22 -1.38
C VAL A 67 8.01 -15.60 -0.11
N LEU A 68 8.23 -16.83 0.37
CA LEU A 68 7.70 -17.28 1.66
C LEU A 68 8.22 -16.39 2.78
N TRP A 69 7.31 -15.69 3.47
CA TRP A 69 7.66 -14.77 4.55
C TRP A 69 7.51 -15.42 5.93
N PHE A 70 6.38 -16.10 6.18
CA PHE A 70 6.12 -16.77 7.46
C PHE A 70 5.53 -18.17 7.26
N LYS A 71 6.38 -19.19 7.50
CA LYS A 71 6.09 -20.59 7.14
C LYS A 71 4.90 -21.19 7.87
N SER A 72 4.71 -20.91 9.16
CA SER A 72 3.69 -21.61 9.97
C SER A 72 2.26 -21.23 9.60
N LEU A 73 2.04 -20.01 9.09
CA LEU A 73 0.74 -19.56 8.60
C LEU A 73 0.68 -19.53 7.06
N ASN A 74 1.73 -19.98 6.38
CA ASN A 74 1.85 -19.90 4.93
C ASN A 74 1.61 -18.47 4.40
N ILE A 75 2.25 -17.47 5.03
CA ILE A 75 2.17 -16.07 4.58
C ILE A 75 3.31 -15.82 3.62
N HIS A 76 2.96 -15.23 2.48
CA HIS A 76 3.89 -14.93 1.42
C HIS A 76 3.99 -13.41 1.20
N TYR A 77 5.19 -12.97 0.84
CA TYR A 77 5.38 -11.70 0.15
C TYR A 77 5.17 -11.95 -1.35
N ALA A 78 3.93 -12.28 -1.70
CA ALA A 78 3.48 -12.46 -3.07
C ALA A 78 3.07 -11.10 -3.64
N ILE A 79 3.75 -10.68 -4.70
CA ILE A 79 3.49 -9.41 -5.39
C ILE A 79 3.24 -9.64 -6.87
N GLY A 80 2.47 -8.73 -7.46
CA GLY A 80 2.15 -8.71 -8.88
C GLY A 80 1.15 -7.60 -9.16
N VAL A 81 1.01 -7.20 -10.43
CA VAL A 81 0.14 -6.09 -10.81
C VAL A 81 -0.69 -6.39 -12.05
N ASP A 82 -1.93 -5.94 -12.02
CA ASP A 82 -2.84 -5.88 -13.16
C ASP A 82 -3.00 -4.43 -13.66
N GLY A 83 -3.93 -4.22 -14.60
CA GLY A 83 -4.16 -2.90 -15.20
C GLY A 83 -4.71 -1.88 -14.20
N ILE A 84 -5.53 -2.34 -13.25
CA ILE A 84 -6.11 -1.49 -12.19
C ILE A 84 -5.02 -1.08 -11.21
N SER A 85 -4.21 -2.03 -10.75
CA SER A 85 -3.11 -1.80 -9.83
C SER A 85 -2.11 -0.79 -10.41
N VAL A 86 -1.71 -0.95 -11.66
CA VAL A 86 -0.79 0.01 -12.33
C VAL A 86 -1.40 1.42 -12.40
N ALA A 87 -2.68 1.55 -12.75
CA ALA A 87 -3.35 2.85 -12.78
C ALA A 87 -3.41 3.51 -11.40
N LEU A 88 -3.70 2.74 -10.36
CA LEU A 88 -3.80 3.25 -8.98
C LEU A 88 -2.44 3.56 -8.37
N ILE A 89 -1.39 2.81 -8.71
CA ILE A 89 0.01 3.12 -8.36
C ILE A 89 0.42 4.45 -9.00
N LEU A 90 0.14 4.65 -10.30
CA LEU A 90 0.44 5.91 -10.98
C LEU A 90 -0.30 7.09 -10.36
N LEU A 91 -1.59 6.94 -10.09
CA LEU A 91 -2.39 7.97 -9.43
C LEU A 91 -1.82 8.31 -8.05
N THR A 92 -1.47 7.29 -7.26
CA THR A 92 -0.89 7.46 -5.92
C THR A 92 0.40 8.28 -6.00
N ALA A 93 1.30 7.96 -6.94
CA ALA A 93 2.55 8.68 -7.11
C ALA A 93 2.33 10.15 -7.53
N ILE A 94 1.37 10.42 -8.43
CA ILE A 94 1.00 11.79 -8.81
C ILE A 94 0.47 12.59 -7.60
N VAL A 95 -0.42 11.98 -6.82
CA VAL A 95 -1.04 12.64 -5.65
C VAL A 95 0.00 12.91 -4.56
N LEU A 96 0.90 11.96 -4.27
CA LEU A 96 1.97 12.17 -3.28
C LEU A 96 2.94 13.25 -3.73
N PHE A 97 3.39 13.22 -4.98
CA PHE A 97 4.28 14.23 -5.53
C PHE A 97 3.65 15.62 -5.46
N ALA A 98 2.41 15.78 -5.95
CA ALA A 98 1.67 17.03 -5.86
C ALA A 98 1.46 17.48 -4.39
N GLY A 99 1.12 16.53 -3.50
CA GLY A 99 0.93 16.77 -2.08
C GLY A 99 2.17 17.36 -1.40
N VAL A 100 3.36 16.86 -1.76
CA VAL A 100 4.63 17.43 -1.28
C VAL A 100 4.76 18.90 -1.70
N PHE A 101 4.56 19.25 -2.97
CA PHE A 101 4.72 20.64 -3.42
C PHE A 101 3.66 21.59 -2.86
N ILE A 102 2.41 21.15 -2.75
CA ILE A 102 1.33 21.96 -2.18
C ILE A 102 1.64 22.26 -0.70
N SER A 103 2.13 21.28 0.05
CA SER A 103 2.45 21.43 1.49
C SER A 103 3.52 22.49 1.78
N TRP A 104 4.33 22.90 0.79
CA TRP A 104 5.37 23.92 1.01
C TRP A 104 4.81 25.30 1.36
N HIS A 105 3.53 25.55 1.05
CA HIS A 105 2.82 26.79 1.37
C HIS A 105 2.22 26.81 2.78
N MET A 106 2.28 25.70 3.53
CA MET A 106 1.77 25.65 4.90
C MET A 106 2.76 26.33 5.86
N GLN A 107 2.23 27.16 6.77
CA GLN A 107 3.03 27.97 7.69
C GLN A 107 3.59 27.18 8.88
N GLU A 108 2.87 26.14 9.34
CA GLU A 108 3.26 25.28 10.46
C GLU A 108 3.52 23.85 9.99
N LEU A 109 4.63 23.65 9.27
CA LEU A 109 5.02 22.34 8.76
C LEU A 109 6.32 21.87 9.41
N SER A 110 6.37 20.60 9.76
CA SER A 110 7.54 19.95 10.33
C SER A 110 7.97 18.76 9.47
N LYS A 111 9.15 18.18 9.76
CA LYS A 111 9.63 17.01 9.00
C LYS A 111 8.75 15.78 9.20
N GLU A 112 8.08 15.69 10.35
CA GLU A 112 7.15 14.62 10.72
C GLU A 112 5.93 14.57 9.79
N PHE A 113 5.53 15.71 9.21
CA PHE A 113 4.49 15.74 8.18
C PHE A 113 4.92 14.94 6.94
N PHE A 114 6.12 15.22 6.42
CA PHE A 114 6.64 14.52 5.24
C PHE A 114 6.88 13.04 5.51
N ILE A 115 7.39 12.71 6.71
CA ILE A 115 7.54 11.32 7.13
C ILE A 115 6.17 10.63 7.11
N SER A 116 5.16 11.23 7.73
CA SER A 116 3.81 10.66 7.78
C SER A 116 3.20 10.50 6.38
N LEU A 117 3.38 11.49 5.51
CA LEU A 117 2.92 11.45 4.13
C LEU A 117 3.56 10.33 3.31
N ILE A 118 4.87 10.12 3.45
CA ILE A 118 5.60 9.08 2.71
C ILE A 118 5.34 7.68 3.30
N VAL A 119 5.20 7.55 4.62
CA VAL A 119 4.78 6.27 5.24
C VAL A 119 3.37 5.89 4.78
N LEU A 120 2.45 6.86 4.68
CA LEU A 120 1.13 6.64 4.10
C LEU A 120 1.25 6.14 2.66
N GLY A 121 2.08 6.80 1.84
CA GLY A 121 2.35 6.39 0.47
C GLY A 121 2.90 4.96 0.38
N THR A 122 3.81 4.59 1.28
CA THR A 122 4.38 3.23 1.37
C THR A 122 3.29 2.18 1.57
N GLY A 123 2.34 2.45 2.47
CA GLY A 123 1.19 1.58 2.71
C GLY A 123 0.31 1.46 1.46
N VAL A 124 0.03 2.57 0.78
CA VAL A 124 -0.80 2.55 -0.44
C VAL A 124 -0.12 1.80 -1.60
N PHE A 125 1.18 2.03 -1.84
CA PHE A 125 1.91 1.27 -2.86
C PHE A 125 1.98 -0.21 -2.53
N GLY A 126 2.30 -0.54 -1.27
CA GLY A 126 2.37 -1.92 -0.80
C GLY A 126 1.03 -2.66 -0.95
N PHE A 127 -0.08 -1.98 -0.68
CA PHE A 127 -1.43 -2.53 -0.87
C PHE A 127 -1.67 -2.92 -2.33
N PHE A 128 -1.39 -2.04 -3.29
CA PHE A 128 -1.66 -2.29 -4.72
C PHE A 128 -0.72 -3.29 -5.38
N ILE A 129 0.44 -3.59 -4.80
CA ILE A 129 1.33 -4.63 -5.34
C ILE A 129 1.08 -6.00 -4.72
N SER A 130 0.35 -6.11 -3.61
CA SER A 130 0.24 -7.35 -2.83
C SER A 130 -0.85 -8.27 -3.38
N LEU A 131 -0.50 -9.56 -3.51
CA LEU A 131 -1.42 -10.64 -3.87
C LEU A 131 -1.79 -11.54 -2.68
N ASP A 132 -1.02 -11.47 -1.60
CA ASP A 132 -1.32 -12.15 -0.34
C ASP A 132 -2.20 -11.24 0.53
N LEU A 133 -3.37 -11.75 0.96
CA LEU A 133 -4.37 -11.00 1.72
C LEU A 133 -3.83 -10.49 3.06
N PHE A 134 -2.94 -11.24 3.72
CA PHE A 134 -2.34 -10.81 4.99
C PHE A 134 -1.37 -9.66 4.75
N THR A 135 -0.48 -9.79 3.76
CA THR A 135 0.47 -8.73 3.38
C THR A 135 -0.27 -7.48 2.90
N MET A 136 -1.34 -7.65 2.12
CA MET A 136 -2.23 -6.57 1.68
C MET A 136 -2.89 -5.85 2.87
N PHE A 137 -3.42 -6.60 3.83
CA PHE A 137 -3.99 -6.04 5.07
C PHE A 137 -2.97 -5.27 5.90
N LEU A 138 -1.74 -5.78 6.01
CA LEU A 138 -0.66 -5.12 6.74
C LEU A 138 -0.34 -3.75 6.13
N PHE A 139 -0.24 -3.66 4.80
CA PHE A 139 -0.01 -2.39 4.11
C PHE A 139 -1.20 -1.42 4.22
N TYR A 140 -2.43 -1.95 4.21
CA TYR A 140 -3.63 -1.17 4.48
C TYR A 140 -3.56 -0.51 5.86
N GLU A 141 -3.29 -1.27 6.92
CA GLU A 141 -3.14 -0.76 8.28
C GLU A 141 -1.97 0.22 8.43
N LEU A 142 -0.85 -0.05 7.72
CA LEU A 142 0.29 0.85 7.68
C LEU A 142 -0.10 2.24 7.14
N ALA A 143 -1.03 2.33 6.18
CA ALA A 143 -1.50 3.60 5.64
C ALA A 143 -2.47 4.34 6.59
N VAL A 144 -3.21 3.62 7.44
CA VAL A 144 -4.20 4.20 8.36
C VAL A 144 -3.53 5.00 9.48
N ILE A 145 -2.41 4.51 10.04
CA ILE A 145 -1.74 5.17 11.18
C ILE A 145 -1.26 6.58 10.83
N PRO A 146 -0.52 6.83 9.74
CA PRO A 146 -0.08 8.18 9.39
C PRO A 146 -1.24 9.08 8.95
N MET A 147 -2.32 8.53 8.40
CA MET A 147 -3.51 9.30 8.06
C MET A 147 -4.12 9.97 9.29
N TYR A 148 -4.18 9.25 10.42
CA TYR A 148 -4.61 9.80 11.70
C TYR A 148 -3.73 10.99 12.13
N LEU A 149 -2.40 10.85 12.04
CA LEU A 149 -1.46 11.91 12.41
C LEU A 149 -1.60 13.14 11.50
N LEU A 150 -1.70 12.92 10.18
CA LEU A 150 -1.85 13.98 9.19
C LEU A 150 -3.09 14.83 9.47
N ILE A 151 -4.22 14.19 9.79
CA ILE A 151 -5.47 14.89 10.10
C ILE A 151 -5.40 15.52 11.49
N GLY A 152 -4.98 14.79 12.52
CA GLY A 152 -5.02 15.24 13.91
C GLY A 152 -4.09 16.41 14.22
N ILE A 153 -2.92 16.45 13.59
CA ILE A 153 -1.89 17.48 13.85
C ILE A 153 -2.00 18.62 12.84
N TRP A 154 -2.09 18.32 11.53
CA TRP A 154 -2.02 19.34 10.46
C TRP A 154 -3.35 19.63 9.78
N GLY A 155 -4.44 18.97 10.18
CA GLY A 155 -5.79 19.26 9.69
C GLY A 155 -6.33 20.60 10.20
N THR A 156 -7.38 21.10 9.54
CA THR A 156 -8.07 22.34 9.89
C THR A 156 -9.42 22.06 10.56
N GLY A 157 -9.96 23.04 11.31
CA GLY A 157 -11.24 22.88 12.00
C GLY A 157 -11.14 21.95 13.23
N PRO A 158 -12.18 21.15 13.56
CA PRO A 158 -12.19 20.24 14.71
C PRO A 158 -11.35 18.98 14.44
N ARG A 159 -10.05 19.18 14.20
CA ARG A 159 -9.10 18.18 13.68
C ARG A 159 -8.96 16.93 14.55
N GLU A 160 -8.94 17.08 15.87
CA GLU A 160 -8.85 15.95 16.81
C GLU A 160 -10.09 15.06 16.75
N TYR A 161 -11.27 15.68 16.72
CA TYR A 161 -12.54 14.95 16.58
C TYR A 161 -12.64 14.26 15.21
N ALA A 162 -12.26 14.94 14.14
CA ALA A 162 -12.26 14.39 12.79
C ALA A 162 -11.30 13.19 12.67
N ALA A 163 -10.07 13.32 13.19
CA ALA A 163 -9.08 12.26 13.20
C ALA A 163 -9.58 11.05 14.00
N MET A 164 -10.07 11.27 15.23
CA MET A 164 -10.60 10.20 16.07
C MET A 164 -11.78 9.48 15.42
N LYS A 165 -12.74 10.23 14.86
CA LYS A 165 -13.91 9.64 14.19
C LYS A 165 -13.52 8.80 12.99
N LEU A 166 -12.60 9.30 12.15
CA LEU A 166 -12.12 8.56 10.98
C LEU A 166 -11.39 7.29 11.41
N THR A 167 -10.48 7.38 12.37
CA THR A 167 -9.72 6.23 12.85
C THR A 167 -10.61 5.18 13.48
N LEU A 168 -11.59 5.55 14.30
CA LEU A 168 -12.54 4.58 14.87
C LEU A 168 -13.36 3.89 13.78
N MET A 169 -13.80 4.62 12.75
CA MET A 169 -14.52 4.04 11.63
C MET A 169 -13.66 3.08 10.81
N LEU A 170 -12.40 3.44 10.54
CA LEU A 170 -11.45 2.61 9.79
C LEU A 170 -11.02 1.38 10.60
N MET A 171 -10.69 1.52 11.89
CA MET A 171 -10.31 0.41 12.77
C MET A 171 -11.47 -0.58 12.98
N ALA A 172 -12.70 -0.08 13.12
CA ALA A 172 -13.87 -0.96 13.18
C ALA A 172 -14.02 -1.74 11.87
N GLY A 173 -13.94 -1.04 10.73
CA GLY A 173 -13.99 -1.68 9.41
C GLY A 173 -12.87 -2.70 9.19
N SER A 174 -11.66 -2.40 9.66
CA SER A 174 -10.52 -3.28 9.50
C SER A 174 -10.58 -4.51 10.40
N ALA A 175 -11.16 -4.40 11.60
CA ALA A 175 -11.49 -5.55 12.42
C ALA A 175 -12.45 -6.52 11.69
N PHE A 176 -13.51 -6.01 11.07
CA PHE A 176 -14.42 -6.83 10.24
C PHE A 176 -13.70 -7.46 9.05
N LEU A 177 -12.86 -6.69 8.37
CA LEU A 177 -12.08 -7.16 7.23
C LEU A 177 -11.09 -8.26 7.64
N LEU A 178 -10.44 -8.15 8.80
CA LEU A 178 -9.55 -9.18 9.34
C LEU A 178 -10.32 -10.48 9.63
N VAL A 179 -11.52 -10.40 10.20
CA VAL A 179 -12.37 -11.59 10.40
C VAL A 179 -12.69 -12.25 9.05
N GLY A 180 -13.01 -11.45 8.02
CA GLY A 180 -13.24 -11.96 6.66
C GLY A 180 -12.01 -12.65 6.07
N ILE A 181 -10.82 -12.04 6.19
CA ILE A 181 -9.56 -12.62 5.71
C ILE A 181 -9.25 -13.94 6.43
N LEU A 182 -9.41 -13.99 7.75
CA LEU A 182 -9.22 -15.24 8.51
C LEU A 182 -10.25 -16.30 8.13
N GLY A 183 -11.50 -15.89 7.89
CA GLY A 183 -12.55 -16.77 7.38
C GLY A 183 -12.17 -17.39 6.04
N LEU A 184 -11.66 -16.60 5.09
CA LEU A 184 -11.15 -17.10 3.81
C LEU A 184 -9.94 -18.02 4.01
N TYR A 185 -8.98 -17.63 4.85
CA TYR A 185 -7.78 -18.41 5.14
C TYR A 185 -8.10 -19.81 5.65
N PHE A 186 -8.94 -19.94 6.69
CA PHE A 186 -9.27 -21.25 7.26
C PHE A 186 -10.08 -22.15 6.33
N ASN A 187 -10.65 -21.58 5.26
CA ASN A 187 -11.44 -22.30 4.27
C ASN A 187 -10.75 -22.39 2.89
N SER A 188 -9.51 -21.93 2.80
CA SER A 188 -8.73 -21.90 1.56
C SER A 188 -8.21 -23.27 1.10
N ALA A 189 -8.42 -24.33 1.89
CA ALA A 189 -8.01 -25.69 1.55
C ALA A 189 -9.13 -26.73 1.82
N PRO A 190 -10.23 -26.72 1.06
CA PRO A 190 -11.37 -27.61 1.29
C PRO A 190 -11.01 -29.11 1.15
N GLU A 191 -9.99 -29.44 0.36
CA GLU A 191 -9.51 -30.82 0.17
C GLU A 191 -8.48 -31.26 1.23
N GLY A 192 -8.24 -30.46 2.27
CA GLY A 192 -7.27 -30.76 3.34
C GLY A 192 -5.82 -30.42 2.98
N GLY A 193 -5.62 -29.57 1.96
CA GLY A 193 -4.31 -29.03 1.58
C GLY A 193 -3.77 -27.98 2.54
N GLN A 194 -2.69 -27.31 2.14
CA GLN A 194 -2.11 -26.22 2.92
C GLN A 194 -2.98 -24.96 2.80
N LEU A 195 -3.32 -24.34 3.93
CA LEU A 195 -4.05 -23.06 3.93
C LEU A 195 -3.19 -21.96 3.28
N THR A 196 -3.83 -21.02 2.60
CA THR A 196 -3.18 -19.96 1.82
C THR A 196 -3.86 -18.62 2.04
N PHE A 197 -3.08 -17.54 2.01
CA PHE A 197 -3.57 -16.16 1.95
C PHE A 197 -3.53 -15.60 0.52
N ASN A 198 -3.10 -16.39 -0.48
CA ASN A 198 -2.97 -15.95 -1.85
C ASN A 198 -4.35 -15.74 -2.50
N ILE A 199 -4.66 -14.51 -2.90
CA ILE A 199 -5.96 -14.16 -3.46
C ILE A 199 -6.25 -14.90 -4.78
N LEU A 200 -5.23 -15.17 -5.60
CA LEU A 200 -5.39 -15.84 -6.88
C LEU A 200 -5.74 -17.32 -6.71
N GLU A 201 -5.22 -17.95 -5.66
CA GLU A 201 -5.56 -19.32 -5.31
C GLU A 201 -6.98 -19.39 -4.73
N ILE A 202 -7.28 -18.51 -3.76
CA ILE A 202 -8.60 -18.44 -3.12
C ILE A 202 -9.71 -18.13 -4.15
N ALA A 203 -9.45 -17.25 -5.12
CA ALA A 203 -10.42 -16.87 -6.14
C ALA A 203 -10.81 -18.02 -7.08
N ARG A 204 -10.02 -19.11 -7.14
CA ARG A 204 -10.32 -20.31 -7.93
C ARG A 204 -11.13 -21.35 -7.16
N LEU A 205 -11.36 -21.14 -5.87
CA LEU A 205 -12.12 -22.06 -5.02
C LEU A 205 -13.61 -21.78 -5.10
N ASP A 206 -14.41 -22.83 -5.30
CA ASP A 206 -15.86 -22.77 -5.08
C ASP A 206 -16.16 -22.89 -3.58
N LEU A 207 -16.23 -21.75 -2.90
CA LEU A 207 -16.56 -21.71 -1.48
C LEU A 207 -18.05 -22.05 -1.25
N PRO A 208 -18.38 -23.04 -0.41
CA PRO A 208 -19.75 -23.48 -0.16
C PRO A 208 -20.71 -22.34 0.24
N MET A 209 -21.92 -22.30 -0.32
CA MET A 209 -22.88 -21.21 -0.11
C MET A 209 -23.32 -21.06 1.36
N ASN A 210 -23.31 -22.13 2.15
CA ASN A 210 -23.56 -22.11 3.59
C ASN A 210 -22.48 -21.37 4.39
N MET A 211 -21.29 -21.17 3.83
CA MET A 211 -20.20 -20.40 4.43
C MET A 211 -20.31 -18.90 4.09
N GLN A 212 -20.80 -18.58 2.90
CA GLN A 212 -21.07 -17.20 2.49
C GLN A 212 -22.29 -16.61 3.22
N ARG A 213 -23.15 -17.49 3.75
CA ARG A 213 -24.36 -17.15 4.49
C ARG A 213 -24.09 -17.26 5.99
N PHE A 214 -23.75 -16.13 6.60
CA PHE A 214 -24.22 -15.82 7.95
C PHE A 214 -25.48 -14.97 7.84
#